data_AF-N4UFC7-F1
#
_entry.id   AF-N4UFC7-F1
#
_cell.length_a   1.000
_cell.length_b   1.000
_cell.length_c   1.000
_cell.angle_alpha   90.00
_cell.angle_beta   90.00
_cell.angle_gamma   90.00
#
_symmetry.space_group_name_H-M   'P 1'
#
loop_
_entity.id
_entity.type
_entity.pdbx_description
1 polymer ?
#
loop_
_entity_poly.entity_id
_entity_poly.type
_entity_poly.pdbx_seq_one_letter_code
_entity_poly.pdbx_strand_id
1 'polypeptide(L)'
;GNGRTVALSKRKAQPNALDKLGDNPTEDEIKTAEANVALAELEERVADVRESWETDSLFEDAFDELNADNTVAINDPKVCTPEEASRLRRELREYGPTVFCQRTVDAGHYTARKLLSAFGIRPPPFLEGQPDDAYFSLLSLAITRELSKRAKLLRHNTVDDAVDLITKSNNIILITGAGISTSLGIPDFRSKGTGLYSKLEHLGLSDPQEVFDIGVFRQDPTIFYSVAKDILPSTDRYTPTHKFIAMLHEKGKLLTNYSQNIDNLEVKAGVPKDKLIQCHGSFGTATCVQCGYKCPGEAIFPEIKADKIPRCPRCIQTLRTTGGAPKRKRAGVMKPDITFFGEALPDEFSRRLTEHDRDKVDLVIVIGTSLKVTPVSEIVSWLPAHIPQIYVSRQAVNHINFDIDLLGDCDVVVSELCRRLRWPMVHDMVPKNQKVEVRTEPGYKSRHVFEEQKTKK
;
A
#
# COMPACT_ATOMS: atom_id res chain seq x y z
N GLY A 1 -17.40 -23.11 53.79
CA GLY A 1 -17.54 -21.66 53.61
C GLY A 1 -17.86 -21.38 52.17
N ASN A 2 -19.05 -20.83 51.89
CA ASN A 2 -19.54 -20.54 50.55
C ASN A 2 -18.78 -19.39 49.89
N GLY A 3 -18.01 -19.68 48.84
CA GLY A 3 -17.51 -18.67 47.91
C GLY A 3 -18.58 -18.39 46.85
N ARG A 4 -19.29 -17.25 46.98
CA ARG A 4 -20.20 -16.73 45.94
C ARG A 4 -19.38 -16.28 44.74
N THR A 5 -19.43 -17.03 43.65
CA THR A 5 -19.12 -16.55 42.31
C THR A 5 -20.15 -15.48 41.94
N VAL A 6 -19.72 -14.24 41.78
CA VAL A 6 -20.55 -13.16 41.23
C VAL A 6 -20.76 -13.48 39.74
N ALA A 7 -21.97 -13.92 39.39
CA ALA A 7 -22.38 -14.05 38.00
C ALA A 7 -22.51 -12.63 37.41
N LEU A 8 -21.59 -12.26 36.53
CA LEU A 8 -21.73 -11.07 35.67
C LEU A 8 -22.94 -11.27 34.76
N SER A 9 -23.85 -10.29 34.71
CA SER A 9 -25.06 -10.39 33.89
C SER A 9 -24.69 -10.37 32.41
N LYS A 10 -25.25 -11.31 31.64
CA LYS A 10 -25.17 -11.31 30.19
C LYS A 10 -26.02 -10.15 29.66
N ARG A 11 -25.42 -9.17 28.98
CA ARG A 11 -26.18 -8.25 28.13
C ARG A 11 -26.63 -9.05 26.89
N LYS A 12 -27.93 -9.11 26.64
CA LYS A 12 -28.51 -9.74 25.45
C LYS A 12 -29.02 -8.60 24.57
N ALA A 13 -28.57 -8.52 23.32
CA ALA A 13 -29.01 -7.50 22.38
C ALA A 13 -30.54 -7.50 22.23
N GLN A 14 -31.15 -6.31 22.20
CA GLN A 14 -32.59 -6.13 22.04
C GLN A 14 -32.85 -5.03 21.01
N PRO A 15 -33.16 -5.38 19.74
CA PRO A 15 -33.35 -4.40 18.67
C PRO A 15 -34.56 -3.46 18.92
N ASN A 16 -35.52 -3.90 19.73
CA ASN A 16 -36.73 -3.13 20.06
C ASN A 16 -36.63 -2.57 21.50
N ALA A 17 -35.43 -2.28 22.00
CA ALA A 17 -35.26 -1.79 23.38
C ALA A 17 -35.84 -0.39 23.57
N LEU A 18 -35.76 0.47 22.55
CA LEU A 18 -36.37 1.80 22.55
C LEU A 18 -37.91 1.74 22.58
N ASP A 19 -38.51 0.80 21.85
CA ASP A 19 -39.97 0.61 21.80
C ASP A 19 -40.57 0.08 23.11
N LYS A 20 -39.72 -0.37 24.04
CA LYS A 20 -40.12 -0.90 25.35
C LYS A 20 -39.98 0.10 26.49
N LEU A 21 -39.54 1.33 26.19
CA LEU A 21 -39.50 2.40 27.17
C LEU A 21 -40.94 2.84 27.53
N GLY A 22 -41.20 3.09 28.82
CA GLY A 22 -42.50 3.62 29.27
C GLY A 22 -42.68 5.09 28.89
N ASP A 23 -43.86 5.66 29.15
CA ASP A 23 -44.24 7.02 28.71
C ASP A 23 -43.35 8.16 29.26
N ASN A 24 -42.55 7.93 30.31
CA ASN A 24 -41.58 8.87 30.88
C ASN A 24 -40.29 8.15 31.32
N PRO A 25 -39.44 7.75 30.37
CA PRO A 25 -38.20 7.06 30.69
C PRO A 25 -37.16 8.04 31.24
N THR A 26 -36.37 7.57 32.18
CA THR A 26 -35.21 8.31 32.69
C THR A 26 -34.10 8.36 31.66
N GLU A 27 -33.20 9.35 31.76
CA GLU A 27 -32.06 9.50 30.84
C GLU A 27 -31.16 8.23 30.81
N ASP A 28 -31.03 7.55 31.94
CA ASP A 28 -30.28 6.28 32.04
C ASP A 28 -31.00 5.11 31.34
N GLU A 29 -32.34 5.07 31.39
CA GLU A 29 -33.14 4.06 30.68
C GLU A 29 -33.07 4.27 29.17
N ILE A 30 -33.12 5.51 28.69
CA ILE A 30 -32.93 5.85 27.28
C ILE A 30 -31.54 5.42 26.81
N LYS A 31 -30.47 5.82 27.52
CA LYS A 31 -29.09 5.42 27.18
C LYS A 31 -28.90 3.91 27.17
N THR A 32 -29.54 3.20 28.10
CA THR A 32 -29.47 1.74 28.15
C THR A 32 -30.21 1.10 26.97
N ALA A 33 -31.35 1.66 26.55
CA ALA A 33 -32.07 1.21 25.38
C ALA A 33 -31.30 1.48 24.09
N GLU A 34 -30.74 2.69 23.91
CA GLU A 34 -29.89 3.06 22.77
C GLU A 34 -28.68 2.12 22.63
N ALA A 35 -27.98 1.84 23.73
CA ALA A 35 -26.86 0.91 23.72
C ALA A 35 -27.26 -0.52 23.32
N ASN A 36 -28.47 -0.97 23.69
CA ASN A 36 -28.98 -2.29 23.30
C ASN A 36 -29.38 -2.37 21.82
N VAL A 37 -29.88 -1.26 21.25
CA VAL A 37 -30.18 -1.15 19.81
C VAL A 37 -28.90 -1.12 19.01
N ALA A 38 -27.93 -0.28 19.39
CA ALA A 38 -26.63 -0.21 18.73
C ALA A 38 -25.90 -1.57 18.75
N LEU A 39 -26.02 -2.32 19.85
CA LEU A 39 -25.44 -3.67 19.96
C LEU A 39 -26.12 -4.66 18.99
N ALA A 40 -27.44 -4.59 18.85
CA ALA A 40 -28.18 -5.42 17.91
C ALA A 40 -27.82 -5.09 16.45
N GLU A 41 -27.68 -3.81 16.11
CA GLU A 41 -27.23 -3.37 14.78
C GLU A 41 -25.80 -3.85 14.47
N LEU A 42 -24.92 -3.86 15.47
CA LEU A 42 -23.58 -4.44 15.33
C LEU A 42 -23.66 -5.93 15.02
N GLU A 43 -24.46 -6.71 15.77
CA GLU A 43 -24.65 -8.15 15.55
C GLU A 43 -25.18 -8.45 14.14
N GLU A 44 -26.13 -7.66 13.64
CA GLU A 44 -26.72 -7.78 12.31
C GLU A 44 -25.70 -7.48 11.20
N ARG A 45 -25.02 -6.32 11.26
CA ARG A 45 -23.99 -5.96 10.26
C ARG A 45 -22.83 -6.94 10.25
N VAL A 46 -22.48 -7.48 11.42
CA VAL A 46 -21.46 -8.52 11.58
C VAL A 46 -21.89 -9.84 10.92
N ALA A 47 -23.18 -10.19 10.92
CA ALA A 47 -23.69 -11.38 10.25
C ALA A 47 -23.62 -11.25 8.72
N ASP A 48 -23.78 -10.04 8.19
CA ASP A 48 -23.81 -9.73 6.74
C ASP A 48 -22.44 -9.56 6.08
N VAL A 49 -21.34 -9.60 6.86
CA VAL A 49 -19.94 -9.42 6.40
C VAL A 49 -19.54 -10.37 5.26
N ARG A 50 -20.30 -11.45 5.02
CA ARG A 50 -20.03 -12.39 3.93
C ARG A 50 -20.37 -11.85 2.53
N GLU A 51 -21.16 -10.78 2.38
CA GLU A 51 -21.75 -10.41 1.08
C GLU A 51 -21.36 -9.03 0.50
N SER A 52 -20.70 -8.13 1.24
CA SER A 52 -20.43 -6.75 0.73
C SER A 52 -19.00 -6.55 0.23
N TRP A 53 -18.81 -6.66 -1.10
CA TRP A 53 -17.52 -6.41 -1.78
C TRP A 53 -17.45 -5.02 -2.46
N GLU A 54 -18.56 -4.26 -2.52
CA GLU A 54 -18.66 -3.04 -3.34
C GLU A 54 -18.38 -1.73 -2.58
N THR A 55 -18.22 -1.76 -1.25
CA THR A 55 -18.06 -0.56 -0.43
C THR A 55 -16.60 -0.12 -0.19
N ASP A 56 -15.60 -0.90 -0.57
CA ASP A 56 -14.23 -0.75 -0.08
C ASP A 56 -13.53 0.57 -0.50
N SER A 57 -13.76 1.07 -1.72
CA SER A 57 -12.98 2.22 -2.24
C SER A 57 -13.33 3.58 -1.61
N LEU A 58 -14.56 3.79 -1.14
CA LEU A 58 -14.99 5.08 -0.55
C LEU A 58 -14.57 5.25 0.90
N PHE A 59 -14.32 4.15 1.60
CA PHE A 59 -13.95 4.17 3.02
C PHE A 59 -12.44 4.06 3.25
N GLU A 60 -11.66 3.52 2.29
CA GLU A 60 -10.21 3.42 2.43
C GLU A 60 -9.53 4.78 2.69
N ASP A 61 -9.92 5.82 1.95
CA ASP A 61 -9.37 7.17 2.13
C ASP A 61 -9.68 7.77 3.51
N ALA A 62 -10.92 7.60 3.98
CA ALA A 62 -11.34 8.07 5.31
C ALA A 62 -10.62 7.33 6.44
N PHE A 63 -10.31 6.04 6.28
CA PHE A 63 -9.54 5.29 7.27
C PHE A 63 -8.05 5.59 7.24
N ASP A 64 -7.50 5.92 6.08
CA ASP A 64 -6.09 6.29 5.95
C ASP A 64 -5.79 7.63 6.62
N GLU A 65 -6.73 8.58 6.62
CA GLU A 65 -6.66 9.80 7.43
C GLU A 65 -6.65 9.50 8.94
N LEU A 66 -7.46 8.54 9.37
CA LEU A 66 -7.51 8.09 10.78
C LEU A 66 -6.23 7.35 11.22
N ASN A 67 -5.41 6.88 10.28
CA ASN A 67 -4.16 6.16 10.54
C ASN A 67 -2.91 7.05 10.57
N ALA A 68 -3.03 8.36 10.30
CA ALA A 68 -1.92 9.21 9.87
C ALA A 68 -0.80 9.49 10.89
N ASP A 69 -0.95 9.14 12.17
CA ASP A 69 0.09 9.32 13.20
C ASP A 69 0.19 8.10 14.12
N ASN A 70 1.12 7.20 13.79
CA ASN A 70 1.35 5.94 14.51
C ASN A 70 2.37 6.08 15.66
N THR A 71 2.28 7.14 16.46
CA THR A 71 2.99 7.24 17.74
C THR A 71 2.06 6.76 18.87
N VAL A 72 1.94 5.44 18.98
CA VAL A 72 1.18 4.82 20.08
C VAL A 72 1.93 5.04 21.40
N ALA A 73 1.33 5.79 22.32
CA ALA A 73 1.81 5.87 23.69
C ALA A 73 1.73 4.48 24.33
N ILE A 74 2.88 3.92 24.70
CA ILE A 74 3.07 2.50 25.10
C ILE A 74 2.27 2.08 26.35
N ASN A 75 1.51 2.97 27.00
CA ASN A 75 0.80 2.67 28.26
C ASN A 75 -0.63 3.24 28.36
N ASP A 76 -1.31 3.55 27.24
CA ASP A 76 -2.72 3.95 27.30
C ASP A 76 -3.63 2.71 27.48
N PRO A 77 -4.40 2.58 28.58
CA PRO A 77 -5.32 1.46 28.78
C PRO A 77 -6.43 1.36 27.71
N LYS A 78 -6.67 2.43 26.95
CA LYS A 78 -7.62 2.48 25.82
C LYS A 78 -7.05 1.92 24.52
N VAL A 79 -5.77 1.52 24.50
CA VAL A 79 -5.08 1.02 23.31
C VAL A 79 -4.55 -0.39 23.57
N CYS A 80 -4.74 -1.28 22.60
CA CYS A 80 -4.18 -2.63 22.64
C CYS A 80 -2.67 -2.60 22.44
N THR A 81 -1.95 -3.43 23.20
CA THR A 81 -0.55 -3.72 22.87
C THR A 81 -0.48 -4.47 21.54
N PRO A 82 0.66 -4.47 20.82
CA PRO A 82 0.81 -5.23 19.58
C PRO A 82 0.49 -6.72 19.73
N GLU A 83 0.89 -7.35 20.84
CA GLU A 83 0.57 -8.75 21.13
C GLU A 83 -0.92 -8.97 21.36
N GLU A 84 -1.56 -8.08 22.12
CA GLU A 84 -3.00 -8.14 22.38
C GLU A 84 -3.79 -7.96 21.09
N ALA A 85 -3.42 -6.98 20.27
CA ALA A 85 -4.04 -6.72 18.97
C ALA A 85 -3.90 -7.94 18.04
N SER A 86 -2.72 -8.53 17.98
CA SER A 86 -2.45 -9.73 17.17
C SER A 86 -3.24 -10.96 17.66
N ARG A 87 -3.42 -11.10 18.98
CA ARG A 87 -4.29 -12.14 19.56
C ARG A 87 -5.75 -11.91 19.17
N LEU A 88 -6.29 -10.69 19.35
CA LEU A 88 -7.69 -10.38 19.06
C LEU A 88 -8.02 -10.59 17.58
N ARG A 89 -7.15 -10.15 16.66
CA ARG A 89 -7.34 -10.39 15.21
C ARG A 89 -7.33 -11.89 14.87
N ARG A 90 -6.56 -12.70 15.59
CA ARG A 90 -6.56 -14.17 15.42
C ARG A 90 -7.86 -14.77 15.93
N GLU A 91 -8.30 -14.40 17.12
CA GLU A 91 -9.56 -14.87 17.71
C GLU A 91 -10.76 -14.50 16.82
N LEU A 92 -10.76 -13.29 16.24
CA LEU A 92 -11.77 -12.86 15.27
C LEU A 92 -11.87 -13.83 14.08
N ARG A 93 -10.73 -14.23 13.50
CA ARG A 93 -10.70 -15.16 12.37
C ARG A 93 -11.04 -16.59 12.76
N GLU A 94 -10.64 -17.02 13.95
CA GLU A 94 -10.83 -18.38 14.44
C GLU A 94 -12.29 -18.66 14.81
N TYR A 95 -12.92 -17.73 15.53
CA TYR A 95 -14.28 -17.91 16.03
C TYR A 95 -15.35 -17.26 15.15
N GLY A 96 -14.95 -16.38 14.23
CA GLY A 96 -15.86 -15.55 13.46
C GLY A 96 -16.35 -14.33 14.25
N PRO A 97 -16.93 -13.35 13.55
CA PRO A 97 -17.19 -12.04 14.13
C PRO A 97 -18.30 -12.05 15.18
N THR A 98 -19.34 -12.87 15.03
CA THR A 98 -20.41 -13.01 16.03
C THR A 98 -19.88 -13.52 17.38
N VAL A 99 -19.13 -14.62 17.37
CA VAL A 99 -18.58 -15.20 18.61
C VAL A 99 -17.49 -14.30 19.19
N PHE A 100 -16.75 -13.59 18.35
CA PHE A 100 -15.78 -12.59 18.78
C PHE A 100 -16.45 -11.45 19.57
N CYS A 101 -17.52 -10.84 19.06
CA CYS A 101 -18.26 -9.78 19.78
C CYS A 101 -18.80 -10.29 21.11
N GLN A 102 -19.42 -11.48 21.12
CA GLN A 102 -19.94 -12.14 22.32
C GLN A 102 -18.88 -12.33 23.41
N ARG A 103 -17.65 -12.64 23.02
CA ARG A 103 -16.53 -12.86 23.95
C ARG A 103 -15.79 -11.59 24.33
N THR A 104 -16.02 -10.47 23.66
CA THR A 104 -15.26 -9.24 23.85
C THR A 104 -16.14 -8.12 24.38
N VAL A 105 -16.85 -7.42 23.48
CA VAL A 105 -17.65 -6.25 23.81
C VAL A 105 -18.92 -6.61 24.59
N ASP A 106 -19.64 -7.67 24.20
CA ASP A 106 -20.89 -8.07 24.87
C ASP A 106 -20.66 -8.58 26.30
N ALA A 107 -19.52 -9.26 26.49
CA ALA A 107 -19.08 -9.75 27.79
C ALA A 107 -18.48 -8.64 28.68
N GLY A 108 -18.29 -7.43 28.14
CA GLY A 108 -17.65 -6.32 28.85
C GLY A 108 -16.16 -6.54 29.15
N HIS A 109 -15.51 -7.49 28.48
CA HIS A 109 -14.06 -7.72 28.62
C HIS A 109 -13.23 -6.66 27.90
N TYR A 110 -13.79 -6.08 26.83
CA TYR A 110 -13.18 -5.03 26.04
C TYR A 110 -14.20 -3.95 25.71
N THR A 111 -13.74 -2.69 25.69
CA THR A 111 -14.52 -1.60 25.10
C THR A 111 -14.38 -1.63 23.58
N ALA A 112 -15.42 -1.25 22.84
CA ALA A 112 -15.37 -1.11 21.40
C ALA A 112 -14.29 -0.13 20.97
N ARG A 113 -14.08 0.96 21.73
CA ARG A 113 -12.93 1.85 21.52
C ARG A 113 -11.61 1.09 21.56
N LYS A 114 -11.40 0.25 22.57
CA LYS A 114 -10.15 -0.52 22.70
C LYS A 114 -10.00 -1.51 21.54
N LEU A 115 -11.08 -2.20 21.16
CA LEU A 115 -11.09 -3.10 20.01
C LEU A 115 -10.74 -2.40 18.70
N LEU A 116 -11.19 -1.17 18.46
CA LEU A 116 -10.80 -0.40 17.26
C LEU A 116 -9.26 -0.26 17.15
N SER A 117 -8.57 -0.06 18.26
CA SER A 117 -7.10 -0.01 18.24
C SER A 117 -6.46 -1.36 17.90
N ALA A 118 -7.12 -2.48 18.22
CA ALA A 118 -6.67 -3.81 17.80
C ALA A 118 -6.71 -3.98 16.28
N PHE A 119 -7.56 -3.22 15.58
CA PHE A 119 -7.64 -3.18 14.12
C PHE A 119 -6.84 -2.01 13.51
N GLY A 120 -6.05 -1.31 14.33
CA GLY A 120 -5.24 -0.18 13.91
C GLY A 120 -6.04 1.08 13.62
N ILE A 121 -7.31 1.16 14.03
CA ILE A 121 -8.19 2.29 13.73
C ILE A 121 -8.20 3.27 14.91
N ARG A 122 -7.86 4.52 14.62
CA ARG A 122 -8.11 5.64 15.54
C ARG A 122 -9.53 6.14 15.30
N PRO A 123 -10.35 6.32 16.35
CA PRO A 123 -11.64 6.97 16.18
C PRO A 123 -11.47 8.44 15.75
N PRO A 124 -12.39 8.98 14.94
CA PRO A 124 -12.41 10.39 14.61
C PRO A 124 -12.64 11.26 15.86
N PRO A 125 -12.16 12.53 15.86
CA PRO A 125 -12.24 13.41 17.02
C PRO A 125 -13.65 13.60 17.60
N PHE A 126 -14.69 13.59 16.76
CA PHE A 126 -16.07 13.76 17.22
C PHE A 126 -16.59 12.57 18.04
N LEU A 127 -15.98 11.39 17.92
CA LEU A 127 -16.30 10.23 18.75
C LEU A 127 -15.49 10.21 20.06
N GLU A 128 -14.39 10.96 20.17
CA GLU A 128 -13.57 10.94 21.38
C GLU A 128 -14.39 11.40 22.61
N GLY A 129 -14.42 10.56 23.65
CA GLY A 129 -15.18 10.83 24.89
C GLY A 129 -16.65 10.41 24.84
N GLN A 130 -17.17 9.97 23.70
CA GLN A 130 -18.52 9.41 23.59
C GLN A 130 -18.67 8.07 24.35
N PRO A 131 -19.90 7.66 24.68
CA PRO A 131 -20.22 6.32 25.16
C PRO A 131 -19.71 5.21 24.23
N ASP A 132 -19.43 4.02 24.77
CA ASP A 132 -18.76 2.95 24.01
C ASP A 132 -19.60 2.37 22.86
N ASP A 133 -20.91 2.42 22.98
CA ASP A 133 -21.90 2.05 21.96
C ASP A 133 -21.85 2.94 20.72
N ALA A 134 -21.44 4.21 20.87
CA ALA A 134 -21.21 5.10 19.73
C ALA A 134 -20.09 4.60 18.78
N TYR A 135 -19.22 3.70 19.25
CA TYR A 135 -18.13 3.13 18.46
C TYR A 135 -18.52 1.83 17.73
N PHE A 136 -19.70 1.26 17.99
CA PHE A 136 -20.09 -0.05 17.45
C PHE A 136 -20.18 -0.05 15.93
N SER A 137 -20.74 0.99 15.31
CA SER A 137 -20.77 1.11 13.84
C SER A 137 -19.37 1.09 13.23
N LEU A 138 -18.42 1.80 13.83
CA LEU A 138 -17.03 1.83 13.37
C LEU A 138 -16.32 0.49 13.62
N LEU A 139 -16.65 -0.19 14.72
CA LEU A 139 -16.12 -1.51 15.05
C LEU A 139 -16.60 -2.59 14.06
N SER A 140 -17.87 -2.53 13.64
CA SER A 140 -18.42 -3.43 12.62
C SER A 140 -17.63 -3.32 11.31
N LEU A 141 -17.35 -2.09 10.88
CA LEU A 141 -16.59 -1.81 9.67
C LEU A 141 -15.12 -2.25 9.81
N ALA A 142 -14.52 -2.03 11.00
CA ALA A 142 -13.19 -2.52 11.33
C ALA A 142 -13.06 -4.05 11.22
N ILE A 143 -14.05 -4.78 11.76
CA ILE A 143 -14.13 -6.23 11.71
C ILE A 143 -14.25 -6.73 10.27
N THR A 144 -15.15 -6.12 9.49
CA THR A 144 -15.36 -6.42 8.07
C THR A 144 -14.06 -6.28 7.27
N ARG A 145 -13.40 -5.13 7.41
CA ARG A 145 -12.11 -4.84 6.78
C ARG A 145 -11.01 -5.79 7.23
N GLU A 146 -10.97 -6.17 8.50
CA GLU A 146 -9.96 -7.12 8.94
C GLU A 146 -10.21 -8.51 8.33
N LEU A 147 -11.46 -8.97 8.26
CA LEU A 147 -11.80 -10.26 7.68
C LEU A 147 -11.56 -10.33 6.17
N SER A 148 -11.66 -9.22 5.43
CA SER A 148 -11.33 -9.18 4.00
C SER A 148 -9.83 -9.33 3.71
N LYS A 149 -8.95 -8.99 4.65
CA LYS A 149 -7.49 -9.18 4.48
C LYS A 149 -7.12 -10.65 4.46
N ARG A 150 -6.09 -10.98 3.67
CA ARG A 150 -5.39 -12.28 3.75
C ARG A 150 -4.96 -12.58 5.19
N ALA A 151 -5.19 -13.81 5.63
CA ALA A 151 -4.64 -14.29 6.89
C ALA A 151 -3.12 -14.56 6.77
N LYS A 152 -2.33 -13.99 7.68
CA LYS A 152 -0.89 -14.26 7.79
C LYS A 152 -0.63 -15.76 8.06
N LEU A 153 0.37 -16.31 7.37
CA LEU A 153 0.90 -17.65 7.65
C LEU A 153 1.74 -17.60 8.92
N LEU A 154 1.29 -18.34 9.93
CA LEU A 154 1.92 -18.36 11.26
C LEU A 154 3.28 -19.06 11.29
N ARG A 155 3.58 -19.89 10.28
CA ARG A 155 4.82 -20.67 10.20
C ARG A 155 6.06 -19.86 9.77
N HIS A 156 5.88 -18.65 9.24
CA HIS A 156 6.97 -17.81 8.75
C HIS A 156 7.00 -16.52 9.55
N ASN A 157 8.09 -16.21 10.24
CA ASN A 157 8.19 -14.99 11.05
C ASN A 157 9.58 -14.38 11.05
N THR A 158 10.64 -15.17 10.95
CA THR A 158 12.02 -14.71 11.17
C THR A 158 12.69 -14.25 9.89
N VAL A 159 13.80 -13.50 10.02
CA VAL A 159 14.66 -13.19 8.87
C VAL A 159 15.23 -14.46 8.23
N ASP A 160 15.49 -15.50 9.03
CA ASP A 160 15.97 -16.77 8.50
C ASP A 160 14.86 -17.51 7.73
N ASP A 161 13.59 -17.40 8.14
CA ASP A 161 12.45 -17.89 7.33
C ASP A 161 12.40 -17.17 5.97
N ALA A 162 12.65 -15.86 5.91
CA ALA A 162 12.71 -15.13 4.64
C ALA A 162 13.84 -15.63 3.74
N VAL A 163 15.04 -15.86 4.30
CA VAL A 163 16.19 -16.43 3.58
C VAL A 163 15.88 -17.83 3.06
N ASP A 164 15.25 -18.66 3.89
CA ASP A 164 14.82 -20.01 3.55
C ASP A 164 13.78 -20.03 2.42
N LEU A 165 12.80 -19.12 2.50
CA LEU A 165 11.78 -18.95 1.47
C LEU A 165 12.42 -18.55 0.13
N ILE A 166 13.30 -17.54 0.11
CA ILE A 166 14.00 -17.11 -1.11
C ILE A 166 14.88 -18.25 -1.67
N THR A 167 15.50 -19.03 -0.78
CA THR A 167 16.35 -20.17 -1.17
C THR A 167 15.53 -21.26 -1.88
N LYS A 168 14.37 -21.63 -1.32
CA LYS A 168 13.52 -22.74 -1.79
C LYS A 168 12.62 -22.38 -2.99
N SER A 169 12.27 -21.10 -3.14
CA SER A 169 11.35 -20.61 -4.17
C SER A 169 12.03 -20.46 -5.53
N ASN A 170 11.31 -20.75 -6.61
CA ASN A 170 11.79 -20.62 -7.99
C ASN A 170 10.90 -19.71 -8.86
N ASN A 171 9.71 -19.35 -8.37
CA ASN A 171 8.75 -18.52 -9.08
C ASN A 171 8.37 -17.29 -8.23
N ILE A 172 9.35 -16.43 -8.01
CA ILE A 172 9.21 -15.27 -7.13
C ILE A 172 8.59 -14.11 -7.90
N ILE A 173 7.46 -13.59 -7.40
CA ILE A 173 6.91 -12.30 -7.83
C ILE A 173 7.51 -11.18 -6.98
N LEU A 174 8.01 -10.15 -7.64
CA LEU A 174 8.43 -8.91 -6.99
C LEU A 174 7.46 -7.78 -7.30
N ILE A 175 7.00 -7.05 -6.28
CA ILE A 175 6.23 -5.81 -6.47
C ILE A 175 7.08 -4.65 -5.97
N THR A 176 7.45 -3.74 -6.86
CA THR A 176 8.37 -2.65 -6.56
C THR A 176 7.74 -1.29 -6.78
N GLY A 177 8.12 -0.32 -5.95
CA GLY A 177 7.75 1.09 -6.16
C GLY A 177 8.90 2.04 -5.86
N ALA A 178 8.58 3.33 -5.75
CA ALA A 178 9.57 4.40 -5.81
C ALA A 178 10.68 4.30 -4.74
N GLY A 179 10.40 3.64 -3.61
CA GLY A 179 11.35 3.41 -2.53
C GLY A 179 12.66 2.77 -2.98
N ILE A 180 12.62 1.90 -4.01
CA ILE A 180 13.82 1.21 -4.53
C ILE A 180 14.77 2.12 -5.30
N SER A 181 14.31 3.31 -5.70
CA SER A 181 15.08 4.31 -6.48
C SER A 181 15.53 5.51 -5.63
N THR A 182 15.02 5.64 -4.39
CA THR A 182 15.26 6.83 -3.55
C THR A 182 16.72 7.10 -3.21
N SER A 183 17.56 6.06 -3.10
CA SER A 183 19.00 6.19 -2.80
C SER A 183 19.82 6.79 -3.96
N LEU A 184 19.25 6.90 -5.17
CA LEU A 184 19.83 7.63 -6.30
C LEU A 184 19.45 9.11 -6.30
N GLY A 185 18.68 9.57 -5.31
CA GLY A 185 18.15 10.93 -5.28
C GLY A 185 16.92 11.14 -6.17
N ILE A 186 16.37 10.08 -6.77
CA ILE A 186 15.07 10.11 -7.43
C ILE A 186 14.02 10.20 -6.32
N PRO A 187 13.31 11.34 -6.18
CA PRO A 187 12.34 11.48 -5.11
C PRO A 187 11.20 10.48 -5.35
N ASP A 188 10.67 9.91 -4.27
CA ASP A 188 9.36 9.26 -4.38
C ASP A 188 8.27 10.33 -4.58
N PHE A 189 7.02 9.90 -4.77
CA PHE A 189 5.94 10.86 -4.95
C PHE A 189 5.50 11.49 -3.62
N ARG A 190 5.49 10.70 -2.53
CA ARG A 190 4.68 10.98 -1.33
C ARG A 190 5.47 11.35 -0.06
N SER A 191 6.80 11.21 -0.02
CA SER A 191 7.55 11.50 1.20
C SER A 191 7.45 12.96 1.59
N LYS A 192 7.07 13.24 2.85
CA LYS A 192 6.96 14.60 3.38
C LYS A 192 8.31 15.34 3.23
N GLY A 193 8.28 16.52 2.63
CA GLY A 193 9.43 17.43 2.50
C GLY A 193 10.48 17.05 1.44
N THR A 194 10.45 15.84 0.89
CA THR A 194 11.45 15.38 -0.10
C THR A 194 10.83 14.78 -1.36
N GLY A 195 9.60 14.27 -1.28
CA GLY A 195 8.86 13.68 -2.39
C GLY A 195 8.40 14.74 -3.40
N LEU A 196 8.02 14.27 -4.59
CA LEU A 196 7.57 15.13 -5.68
C LEU A 196 6.42 16.03 -5.24
N TYR A 197 5.39 15.50 -4.58
CA TYR A 197 4.20 16.27 -4.20
C TYR A 197 4.50 17.46 -3.27
N SER A 198 5.41 17.32 -2.31
CA SER A 198 5.84 18.46 -1.47
C SER A 198 6.55 19.55 -2.27
N LYS A 199 7.24 19.19 -3.36
CA LYS A 199 7.86 20.19 -4.26
C LYS A 199 6.82 20.92 -5.11
N LEU A 200 5.61 20.39 -5.23
CA LEU A 200 4.54 20.93 -6.08
C LEU A 200 3.53 21.79 -5.34
N GLU A 201 3.65 21.95 -4.02
CA GLU A 201 2.76 22.78 -3.20
C GLU A 201 2.67 24.24 -3.72
N HIS A 202 3.73 24.74 -4.36
CA HIS A 202 3.77 26.07 -4.96
C HIS A 202 2.91 26.24 -6.22
N LEU A 203 2.44 25.14 -6.83
CA LEU A 203 1.60 25.17 -8.04
C LEU A 203 0.12 25.49 -7.73
N GLY A 204 -0.27 25.55 -6.45
CA GLY A 204 -1.63 25.90 -6.05
C GLY A 204 -2.69 24.84 -6.37
N LEU A 205 -2.26 23.59 -6.57
CA LEU A 205 -3.16 22.44 -6.78
C LEU A 205 -3.81 22.04 -5.46
N SER A 206 -5.09 21.67 -5.51
CA SER A 206 -5.84 21.13 -4.36
C SER A 206 -5.30 19.77 -3.94
N ASP A 207 -5.01 18.90 -4.91
CA ASP A 207 -4.31 17.64 -4.73
C ASP A 207 -3.10 17.56 -5.68
N PRO A 208 -1.86 17.39 -5.18
CA PRO A 208 -0.68 17.17 -6.02
C PRO A 208 -0.78 15.99 -7.00
N GLN A 209 -1.69 15.03 -6.77
CA GLN A 209 -1.96 13.92 -7.69
C GLN A 209 -2.57 14.39 -9.02
N GLU A 210 -3.23 15.56 -9.05
CA GLU A 210 -3.81 16.16 -10.25
C GLU A 210 -2.80 16.37 -11.39
N VAL A 211 -1.50 16.48 -11.07
CA VAL A 211 -0.42 16.55 -12.07
C VAL A 211 -0.37 15.34 -13.00
N PHE A 212 -0.81 14.18 -12.50
CA PHE A 212 -0.89 12.94 -13.24
C PHE A 212 -2.33 12.56 -13.58
N ASP A 213 -3.30 13.47 -13.59
CA ASP A 213 -4.68 13.20 -14.00
C ASP A 213 -4.86 13.42 -15.51
N ILE A 214 -5.49 12.48 -16.21
CA ILE A 214 -5.67 12.57 -17.67
C ILE A 214 -6.63 13.67 -18.09
N GLY A 215 -7.65 13.95 -17.29
CA GLY A 215 -8.58 15.06 -17.49
C GLY A 215 -7.85 16.39 -17.38
N VAL A 216 -7.07 16.58 -16.32
CA VAL A 216 -6.22 17.76 -16.11
C VAL A 216 -5.21 17.91 -17.24
N PHE A 217 -4.51 16.85 -17.63
CA PHE A 217 -3.56 16.89 -18.74
C PHE A 217 -4.19 17.31 -20.07
N ARG A 218 -5.42 16.84 -20.36
CA ARG A 218 -6.15 17.21 -21.58
C ARG A 218 -6.61 18.67 -21.56
N GLN A 219 -6.93 19.20 -20.39
CA GLN A 219 -7.32 20.60 -20.20
C GLN A 219 -6.11 21.53 -20.25
N ASP A 220 -5.10 21.26 -19.43
CA ASP A 220 -3.87 22.03 -19.36
C ASP A 220 -2.63 21.13 -19.18
N PRO A 221 -1.95 20.75 -20.27
CA PRO A 221 -0.73 19.93 -20.19
C PRO A 221 0.46 20.70 -19.59
N THR A 222 0.39 22.03 -19.42
CA THR A 222 1.49 22.80 -18.83
C THR A 222 1.81 22.34 -17.41
N ILE A 223 0.80 21.90 -16.66
CA ILE A 223 0.92 21.43 -15.28
C ILE A 223 1.88 20.23 -15.22
N PHE A 224 1.61 19.18 -15.99
CA PHE A 224 2.53 18.03 -16.07
C PHE A 224 3.91 18.42 -16.60
N TYR A 225 3.99 19.21 -17.67
CA TYR A 225 5.29 19.57 -18.25
C TYR A 225 6.12 20.51 -17.38
N SER A 226 5.52 21.19 -16.40
CA SER A 226 6.26 21.97 -15.40
C SER A 226 7.14 21.09 -14.51
N VAL A 227 6.75 19.82 -14.32
CA VAL A 227 7.45 18.84 -13.47
C VAL A 227 8.16 17.76 -14.27
N ALA A 228 7.80 17.59 -15.55
CA ALA A 228 8.25 16.48 -16.38
C ALA A 228 9.77 16.35 -16.45
N LYS A 229 10.51 17.47 -16.41
CA LYS A 229 11.99 17.45 -16.43
C LYS A 229 12.60 16.80 -15.18
N ASP A 230 11.95 16.90 -14.03
CA ASP A 230 12.45 16.39 -12.75
C ASP A 230 12.23 14.88 -12.60
N ILE A 231 11.26 14.35 -13.35
CA ILE A 231 10.94 12.92 -13.40
C ILE A 231 11.54 12.21 -14.61
N LEU A 232 12.18 12.95 -15.54
CA LEU A 232 12.87 12.33 -16.66
C LEU A 232 14.00 11.44 -16.16
N PRO A 233 14.18 10.23 -16.74
CA PRO A 233 15.34 9.40 -16.46
C PRO A 233 16.64 10.16 -16.72
N SER A 234 17.41 10.43 -15.67
CA SER A 234 18.60 11.29 -15.71
C SER A 234 19.91 10.58 -15.36
N THR A 235 19.83 9.31 -14.93
CA THR A 235 20.98 8.52 -14.48
C THR A 235 21.06 7.18 -15.19
N ASP A 236 22.28 6.72 -15.45
CA ASP A 236 22.59 5.36 -15.92
C ASP A 236 22.95 4.40 -14.78
N ARG A 237 22.93 4.88 -13.53
CA ARG A 237 23.15 4.07 -12.34
C ARG A 237 21.82 3.43 -11.90
N TYR A 238 21.93 2.28 -11.26
CA TYR A 238 20.83 1.59 -10.58
C TYR A 238 21.21 1.36 -9.11
N THR A 239 20.26 0.95 -8.26
CA THR A 239 20.51 0.71 -6.83
C THR A 239 20.88 -0.74 -6.54
N PRO A 240 21.47 -1.04 -5.37
CA PRO A 240 21.64 -2.41 -4.87
C PRO A 240 20.34 -3.21 -4.91
N THR A 241 19.20 -2.57 -4.62
CA THR A 241 17.88 -3.20 -4.75
C THR A 241 17.60 -3.64 -6.19
N HIS A 242 17.85 -2.81 -7.21
CA HIS A 242 17.71 -3.23 -8.61
C HIS A 242 18.66 -4.38 -8.97
N LYS A 243 19.89 -4.35 -8.47
CA LYS A 243 20.83 -5.47 -8.68
C LYS A 243 20.34 -6.77 -8.05
N PHE A 244 19.68 -6.71 -6.89
CA PHE A 244 19.05 -7.88 -6.28
C PHE A 244 17.97 -8.50 -7.18
N ILE A 245 17.13 -7.68 -7.82
CA ILE A 245 16.12 -8.12 -8.79
C ILE A 245 16.79 -8.85 -9.97
N ALA A 246 17.85 -8.26 -10.53
CA ALA A 246 18.62 -8.88 -11.60
C ALA A 246 19.27 -10.20 -11.16
N MET A 247 19.81 -10.27 -9.94
CA MET A 247 20.40 -11.50 -9.39
C MET A 247 19.36 -12.61 -9.18
N LEU A 248 18.12 -12.27 -8.80
CA LEU A 248 17.02 -13.24 -8.76
C LEU A 248 16.75 -13.84 -10.13
N HIS A 249 16.79 -13.02 -11.19
CA HIS A 249 16.68 -13.49 -12.56
C HIS A 249 17.88 -14.37 -12.97
N GLU A 250 19.12 -13.90 -12.75
CA GLU A 250 20.36 -14.64 -13.06
C GLU A 250 20.39 -16.01 -12.39
N LYS A 251 19.72 -16.17 -11.24
CA LYS A 251 19.62 -17.43 -10.48
C LYS A 251 18.41 -18.28 -10.85
N GLY A 252 17.62 -17.88 -11.86
CA GLY A 252 16.44 -18.62 -12.32
C GLY A 252 15.27 -18.60 -11.34
N LYS A 253 15.18 -17.60 -10.45
CA LYS A 253 14.16 -17.52 -9.40
C LYS A 253 13.08 -16.47 -9.66
N LEU A 254 13.34 -15.49 -10.51
CA LEU A 254 12.38 -14.42 -10.82
C LEU A 254 11.30 -14.93 -11.79
N LEU A 255 10.05 -14.95 -11.32
CA LEU A 255 8.88 -15.15 -12.18
C LEU A 255 8.60 -13.87 -12.97
N THR A 256 8.30 -12.79 -12.24
CA THR A 256 7.97 -11.46 -12.77
C THR A 256 8.22 -10.38 -11.73
N ASN A 257 8.76 -9.24 -12.15
CA ASN A 257 8.76 -8.00 -11.38
C ASN A 257 7.69 -7.04 -11.91
N TYR A 258 6.69 -6.76 -11.07
CA TYR A 258 5.68 -5.73 -11.28
C TYR A 258 6.19 -4.42 -10.66
N SER A 259 6.64 -3.49 -11.51
CA SER A 259 7.16 -2.20 -11.06
C SER A 259 6.13 -1.09 -11.28
N GLN A 260 5.92 -0.30 -10.23
CA GLN A 260 5.16 0.95 -10.28
C GLN A 260 6.02 2.12 -10.79
N ASN A 261 7.32 1.91 -10.97
CA ASN A 261 8.26 2.94 -11.38
C ASN A 261 8.22 3.16 -12.90
N ILE A 262 8.53 4.40 -13.28
CA ILE A 262 8.58 4.87 -14.67
C ILE A 262 10.02 5.21 -15.12
N ASP A 263 11.00 5.03 -14.23
CA ASP A 263 12.41 5.40 -14.41
C ASP A 263 13.22 4.43 -15.28
N ASN A 264 12.69 3.21 -15.48
CA ASN A 264 13.23 2.16 -16.33
C ASN A 264 14.61 1.62 -15.85
N LEU A 265 14.92 1.78 -14.56
CA LEU A 265 16.20 1.35 -13.98
C LEU A 265 16.33 -0.17 -13.84
N GLU A 266 15.21 -0.91 -13.80
CA GLU A 266 15.20 -2.38 -13.76
C GLU A 266 15.85 -2.96 -15.02
N VAL A 267 15.51 -2.41 -16.19
CA VAL A 267 16.12 -2.82 -17.47
C VAL A 267 17.61 -2.52 -17.47
N LYS A 268 18.03 -1.36 -16.92
CA LYS A 268 19.46 -1.00 -16.81
C LYS A 268 20.24 -1.93 -15.88
N ALA A 269 19.60 -2.43 -14.83
CA ALA A 269 20.21 -3.38 -13.91
C ALA A 269 20.34 -4.80 -14.50
N GLY A 270 19.74 -5.05 -15.68
CA GLY A 270 19.79 -6.32 -16.39
C GLY A 270 18.55 -7.19 -16.23
N VAL A 271 17.43 -6.65 -15.74
CA VAL A 271 16.16 -7.38 -15.72
C VAL A 271 15.60 -7.47 -17.14
N PRO A 272 15.32 -8.68 -17.67
CA PRO A 272 14.76 -8.84 -19.00
C PRO A 272 13.35 -8.25 -19.11
N LYS A 273 13.00 -7.76 -20.30
CA LYS A 273 11.68 -7.17 -20.57
C LYS A 273 10.53 -8.17 -20.36
N ASP A 274 10.71 -9.46 -20.68
CA ASP A 274 9.70 -10.50 -20.46
C ASP A 274 9.48 -10.88 -18.98
N LYS A 275 10.37 -10.38 -18.11
CA LYS A 275 10.33 -10.53 -16.66
C LYS A 275 9.92 -9.25 -15.94
N LEU A 276 9.64 -8.17 -16.66
CA LEU A 276 9.29 -6.87 -16.11
C LEU A 276 7.94 -6.40 -16.64
N ILE A 277 7.02 -6.10 -15.73
CA ILE A 277 5.77 -5.42 -16.04
C ILE A 277 5.85 -4.01 -15.45
N GLN A 278 5.89 -2.99 -16.31
CA GLN A 278 5.83 -1.59 -15.91
C GLN A 278 4.37 -1.19 -15.75
N CYS A 279 3.83 -1.39 -14.54
CA CYS A 279 2.41 -1.27 -14.25
C CYS A 279 1.85 0.12 -14.59
N HIS A 280 2.63 1.17 -14.36
CA HIS A 280 2.24 2.56 -14.65
C HIS A 280 2.88 3.08 -15.95
N GLY A 281 3.24 2.19 -16.87
CA GLY A 281 3.91 2.55 -18.12
C GLY A 281 5.32 3.09 -17.90
N SER A 282 5.87 3.79 -18.90
CA SER A 282 7.22 4.35 -18.83
C SER A 282 7.46 5.46 -19.85
N PHE A 283 8.61 6.12 -19.74
CA PHE A 283 9.10 7.06 -20.74
C PHE A 283 9.62 6.41 -22.03
N GLY A 284 9.45 5.10 -22.23
CA GLY A 284 9.98 4.40 -23.40
C GLY A 284 9.37 4.87 -24.73
N THR A 285 8.10 5.28 -24.71
CA THR A 285 7.39 5.82 -25.88
C THR A 285 6.51 7.01 -25.50
N ALA A 286 6.06 7.75 -26.51
CA ALA A 286 5.11 8.85 -26.34
C ALA A 286 4.04 8.81 -27.44
N THR A 287 2.80 9.11 -27.07
CA THR A 287 1.64 9.05 -27.94
C THR A 287 0.93 10.42 -28.00
N CYS A 288 0.56 10.84 -29.20
CA CYS A 288 -0.22 12.05 -29.40
C CYS A 288 -1.66 11.85 -28.88
N VAL A 289 -2.08 12.67 -27.92
CA VAL A 289 -3.43 12.59 -27.32
C VAL A 289 -4.57 12.96 -28.28
N GLN A 290 -4.24 13.51 -29.46
CA GLN A 290 -5.23 13.92 -30.47
C GLN A 290 -5.35 12.94 -31.65
N CYS A 291 -4.22 12.43 -32.17
CA CYS A 291 -4.23 11.60 -33.39
C CYS A 291 -3.68 10.18 -33.20
N GLY A 292 -3.25 9.82 -31.99
CA GLY A 292 -2.70 8.49 -31.68
C GLY A 292 -1.32 8.21 -32.28
N TYR A 293 -0.66 9.20 -32.89
CA TYR A 293 0.71 9.02 -33.38
C TYR A 293 1.67 8.67 -32.24
N LYS A 294 2.34 7.52 -32.35
CA LYS A 294 3.30 7.01 -31.37
C LYS A 294 4.74 7.18 -31.87
N CYS A 295 5.65 7.58 -30.99
CA CYS A 295 7.09 7.67 -31.25
C CYS A 295 7.92 7.18 -30.05
N PRO A 296 9.23 6.94 -30.22
CA PRO A 296 10.14 6.74 -29.10
C PRO A 296 10.12 7.94 -28.15
N GLY A 297 10.23 7.69 -26.84
CA GLY A 297 10.14 8.76 -25.82
C GLY A 297 11.32 9.73 -25.88
N GLU A 298 12.50 9.25 -26.28
CA GLU A 298 13.70 10.07 -26.47
C GLU A 298 13.48 11.22 -27.47
N ALA A 299 12.54 11.06 -28.40
CA ALA A 299 12.20 12.09 -29.38
C ALA A 299 11.57 13.34 -28.74
N ILE A 300 10.96 13.23 -27.56
CA ILE A 300 10.31 14.35 -26.86
C ILE A 300 11.15 14.92 -25.71
N PHE A 301 12.22 14.23 -25.28
CA PHE A 301 13.08 14.68 -24.17
C PHE A 301 13.73 16.05 -24.38
N PRO A 302 14.22 16.42 -25.58
CA PRO A 302 14.81 17.75 -25.78
C PRO A 302 13.82 18.90 -25.54
N GLU A 303 12.54 18.71 -25.88
CA GLU A 303 11.51 19.72 -25.61
C GLU A 303 11.21 19.79 -24.11
N ILE A 304 11.05 18.65 -23.43
CA ILE A 304 10.83 18.60 -21.98
C ILE A 304 11.98 19.28 -21.21
N LYS A 305 13.23 18.96 -21.56
CA LYS A 305 14.43 19.55 -20.93
C LYS A 305 14.56 21.06 -21.17
N ALA A 306 13.91 21.57 -22.21
CA ALA A 306 13.87 22.99 -22.55
C ALA A 306 12.62 23.70 -21.98
N ASP A 307 11.90 23.07 -21.04
CA ASP A 307 10.64 23.57 -20.47
C ASP A 307 9.57 23.87 -21.56
N LYS A 308 9.53 23.05 -22.61
CA LYS A 308 8.58 23.16 -23.73
C LYS A 308 7.66 21.96 -23.79
N ILE A 309 6.39 22.23 -24.11
CA ILE A 309 5.38 21.19 -24.35
C ILE A 309 5.66 20.53 -25.71
N PRO A 310 6.00 19.23 -25.75
CA PRO A 310 6.27 18.51 -26.98
C PRO A 310 5.01 18.42 -27.86
N ARG A 311 5.11 18.90 -29.11
CA ARG A 311 3.98 18.95 -30.04
C ARG A 311 4.06 17.85 -31.09
N CYS A 312 2.91 17.30 -31.46
CA CYS A 312 2.82 16.18 -32.37
C CYS A 312 3.27 16.58 -33.79
N PRO A 313 4.31 15.94 -34.35
CA PRO A 313 4.80 16.27 -35.68
C PRO A 313 3.77 15.99 -36.78
N ARG A 314 2.96 14.93 -36.63
CA ARG A 314 1.88 14.61 -37.58
C ARG A 314 0.78 15.66 -37.57
N CYS A 315 0.30 16.08 -36.40
CA CYS A 315 -0.71 17.16 -36.31
C CYS A 315 -0.19 18.48 -36.88
N ILE A 316 1.09 18.81 -36.65
CA ILE A 316 1.72 19.99 -37.25
C ILE A 316 1.72 19.89 -38.78
N GLN A 317 2.06 18.73 -39.33
CA GLN A 317 2.06 18.49 -40.77
C GLN A 317 0.65 18.65 -41.37
N THR A 318 -0.37 18.05 -40.74
CA THR A 318 -1.77 18.19 -41.17
C THR A 318 -2.23 19.65 -41.19
N LEU A 319 -1.91 20.42 -40.15
CA LEU A 319 -2.27 21.85 -40.08
C LEU A 319 -1.59 22.69 -41.16
N ARG A 320 -0.36 22.34 -41.56
CA ARG A 320 0.35 22.99 -42.67
C ARG A 320 -0.32 22.70 -44.02
N THR A 321 -0.82 21.49 -44.21
CA THR A 321 -1.47 21.08 -45.47
C THR A 321 -2.89 21.64 -45.64
N THR A 322 -3.61 21.95 -44.56
CA THR A 322 -5.01 22.42 -44.62
C THR A 322 -5.15 23.96 -44.65
N GLY A 323 -4.06 24.70 -44.90
CA GLY A 323 -4.11 26.15 -45.10
C GLY A 323 -4.41 26.98 -43.84
N GLY A 324 -4.44 26.36 -42.65
CA GLY A 324 -4.59 27.08 -41.38
C GLY A 324 -3.29 27.82 -41.02
N ALA A 325 -3.40 29.05 -40.51
CA ALA A 325 -2.24 29.75 -39.94
C ALA A 325 -1.54 28.83 -38.91
N PRO A 326 -0.21 28.63 -38.98
CA PRO A 326 0.52 27.66 -38.17
C PRO A 326 0.69 28.17 -36.73
N LYS A 327 -0.42 28.28 -35.99
CA LYS A 327 -0.33 28.40 -34.54
C LYS A 327 0.07 27.03 -34.03
N ARG A 328 1.39 26.79 -33.83
CA ARG A 328 1.94 25.54 -33.26
C ARG A 328 1.16 25.06 -32.02
N LYS A 329 0.52 25.98 -31.28
CA LYS A 329 -0.38 25.69 -30.15
C LYS A 329 -1.62 24.85 -30.50
N ARG A 330 -2.05 24.79 -31.76
CA ARG A 330 -3.21 23.98 -32.23
C ARG A 330 -2.86 22.52 -32.54
N ALA A 331 -1.57 22.18 -32.60
CA ALA A 331 -1.17 20.79 -32.79
C ALA A 331 -1.35 20.00 -31.48
N GLY A 332 -1.75 18.74 -31.62
CA GLY A 332 -1.85 17.81 -30.50
C GLY A 332 -0.54 17.71 -29.71
N VAL A 333 -0.65 17.29 -28.46
CA VAL A 333 0.47 17.19 -27.51
C VAL A 333 0.94 15.74 -27.44
N MET A 334 2.26 15.53 -27.39
CA MET A 334 2.86 14.20 -27.28
C MET A 334 3.02 13.80 -25.81
N LYS A 335 2.09 13.04 -25.26
CA LYS A 335 2.13 12.55 -23.88
C LYS A 335 3.08 11.33 -23.79
N PRO A 336 4.02 11.25 -22.83
CA PRO A 336 4.73 10.00 -22.55
C PRO A 336 3.75 8.87 -22.20
N ASP A 337 4.05 7.63 -22.56
CA ASP A 337 3.20 6.46 -22.30
C ASP A 337 3.32 5.98 -20.83
N ILE A 338 3.22 6.93 -19.90
CA ILE A 338 3.03 6.73 -18.46
C ILE A 338 1.52 6.74 -18.22
N THR A 339 1.04 5.82 -17.39
CA THR A 339 -0.37 5.75 -17.00
C THR A 339 -0.70 6.89 -16.05
N PHE A 340 -1.65 7.73 -16.45
CA PHE A 340 -2.21 8.80 -15.61
C PHE A 340 -3.43 8.28 -14.84
N PHE A 341 -3.79 8.94 -13.74
CA PHE A 341 -5.07 8.71 -13.07
C PHE A 341 -6.22 8.92 -14.08
N GLY A 342 -7.19 8.00 -14.03
CA GLY A 342 -8.29 7.92 -15.01
C GLY A 342 -7.94 7.18 -16.31
N GLU A 343 -6.70 6.72 -16.51
CA GLU A 343 -6.33 5.81 -17.60
C GLU A 343 -6.29 4.34 -17.12
N ALA A 344 -6.59 3.42 -18.03
CA ALA A 344 -6.40 2.00 -17.77
C ALA A 344 -4.90 1.66 -17.68
N LEU A 345 -4.54 0.70 -16.82
CA LEU A 345 -3.22 0.09 -16.86
C LEU A 345 -3.00 -0.62 -18.21
N PRO A 346 -1.73 -0.86 -18.62
CA PRO A 346 -1.46 -1.65 -19.81
C PRO A 346 -2.11 -3.05 -19.73
N ASP A 347 -2.77 -3.49 -20.80
CA ASP A 347 -3.46 -4.80 -20.85
C ASP A 347 -2.57 -5.98 -20.44
N GLU A 348 -1.26 -5.85 -20.68
CA GLU A 348 -0.26 -6.84 -20.30
C GLU A 348 -0.21 -7.09 -18.80
N PHE A 349 -0.49 -6.08 -17.96
CA PHE A 349 -0.54 -6.21 -16.51
C PHE A 349 -1.54 -7.28 -16.07
N SER A 350 -2.81 -7.08 -16.41
CA SER A 350 -3.90 -7.96 -15.98
C SER A 350 -3.72 -9.34 -16.60
N ARG A 351 -3.43 -9.40 -17.90
CA ARG A 351 -3.25 -10.65 -18.64
C ARG A 351 -2.11 -11.49 -18.06
N ARG A 352 -0.94 -10.90 -17.80
CA ARG A 352 0.21 -11.61 -17.22
C ARG A 352 -0.10 -12.13 -15.83
N LEU A 353 -0.79 -11.33 -15.01
CA LEU A 353 -1.14 -11.70 -13.65
C LEU A 353 -2.15 -12.85 -13.63
N THR A 354 -3.27 -12.73 -14.36
CA THR A 354 -4.39 -13.67 -14.28
C THR A 354 -4.17 -14.96 -15.07
N GLU A 355 -3.53 -14.89 -16.23
CA GLU A 355 -3.42 -16.03 -17.15
C GLU A 355 -2.10 -16.80 -17.01
N HIS A 356 -1.14 -16.31 -16.22
CA HIS A 356 0.19 -16.92 -16.14
C HIS A 356 0.79 -16.92 -14.73
N ASP A 357 0.92 -15.76 -14.10
CA ASP A 357 1.73 -15.65 -12.89
C ASP A 357 1.02 -16.19 -11.64
N ARG A 358 -0.30 -15.97 -11.53
CA ARG A 358 -1.13 -16.41 -10.40
C ARG A 358 -0.94 -17.89 -10.06
N ASP A 359 -0.88 -18.74 -11.09
CA ASP A 359 -0.85 -20.20 -10.91
C ASP A 359 0.56 -20.77 -10.74
N LYS A 360 1.60 -19.93 -10.94
CA LYS A 360 3.00 -20.35 -10.88
C LYS A 360 3.73 -19.83 -9.64
N VAL A 361 3.30 -18.69 -9.11
CA VAL A 361 4.00 -18.03 -8.00
C VAL A 361 4.11 -18.94 -6.79
N ASP A 362 5.29 -18.96 -6.17
CA ASP A 362 5.56 -19.67 -4.93
C ASP A 362 6.03 -18.75 -3.78
N LEU A 363 6.36 -17.49 -4.08
CA LEU A 363 6.71 -16.45 -3.11
C LEU A 363 6.44 -15.05 -3.68
N VAL A 364 5.94 -14.14 -2.83
CA VAL A 364 5.80 -12.71 -3.15
C VAL A 364 6.71 -11.89 -2.25
N ILE A 365 7.46 -10.95 -2.84
CA ILE A 365 8.23 -9.96 -2.09
C ILE A 365 7.86 -8.57 -2.58
N VAL A 366 7.41 -7.73 -1.66
CA VAL A 366 7.04 -6.34 -1.92
C VAL A 366 8.17 -5.45 -1.42
N ILE A 367 8.70 -4.57 -2.25
CA ILE A 367 9.88 -3.76 -1.92
C ILE A 367 9.65 -2.28 -2.27
N GLY A 368 9.82 -1.40 -1.28
CA GLY A 368 9.88 0.05 -1.53
C GLY A 368 8.58 0.67 -2.02
N THR A 369 7.42 0.13 -1.62
CA THR A 369 6.11 0.70 -1.92
C THR A 369 5.19 0.59 -0.71
N SER A 370 4.29 1.55 -0.55
CA SER A 370 3.22 1.50 0.46
C SER A 370 1.98 0.76 -0.03
N LEU A 371 1.93 0.29 -1.29
CA LEU A 371 0.78 -0.39 -1.91
C LEU A 371 -0.55 0.34 -1.66
N LYS A 372 -0.58 1.65 -1.97
CA LYS A 372 -1.77 2.50 -1.82
C LYS A 372 -2.48 2.82 -3.14
N VAL A 373 -1.97 2.33 -4.27
CA VAL A 373 -2.51 2.67 -5.60
C VAL A 373 -2.99 1.40 -6.28
N THR A 374 -4.29 1.34 -6.51
CA THR A 374 -4.95 0.28 -7.28
C THR A 374 -4.62 0.43 -8.77
N PRO A 375 -4.63 -0.67 -9.54
CA PRO A 375 -4.86 -2.06 -9.13
C PRO A 375 -3.59 -2.79 -8.63
N VAL A 376 -2.42 -2.13 -8.58
CA VAL A 376 -1.16 -2.80 -8.18
C VAL A 376 -1.18 -3.23 -6.71
N SER A 377 -1.83 -2.46 -5.83
CA SER A 377 -2.03 -2.83 -4.43
C SER A 377 -2.83 -4.12 -4.25
N GLU A 378 -3.67 -4.49 -5.21
CA GLU A 378 -4.58 -5.63 -5.12
C GLU A 378 -3.91 -6.96 -5.47
N ILE A 379 -2.72 -6.94 -6.11
CA ILE A 379 -1.99 -8.16 -6.51
C ILE A 379 -1.84 -9.11 -5.31
N VAL A 380 -1.43 -8.59 -4.16
CA VAL A 380 -1.18 -9.43 -2.96
C VAL A 380 -2.44 -10.10 -2.42
N SER A 381 -3.60 -9.47 -2.59
CA SER A 381 -4.91 -10.00 -2.17
C SER A 381 -5.50 -10.93 -3.22
N TRP A 382 -5.16 -10.71 -4.50
CA TRP A 382 -5.58 -11.58 -5.59
C TRP A 382 -4.92 -12.96 -5.49
N LEU A 383 -3.63 -13.01 -5.18
CA LEU A 383 -2.85 -14.26 -5.18
C LEU A 383 -3.34 -15.30 -4.16
N PRO A 384 -3.12 -16.61 -4.39
CA PRO A 384 -3.59 -17.66 -3.48
C PRO A 384 -3.08 -17.47 -2.04
N ALA A 385 -3.97 -17.59 -1.06
CA ALA A 385 -3.68 -17.25 0.34
C ALA A 385 -2.51 -18.06 0.96
N HIS A 386 -2.20 -19.24 0.43
CA HIS A 386 -1.11 -20.10 0.92
C HIS A 386 0.30 -19.66 0.47
N ILE A 387 0.39 -18.71 -0.47
CA ILE A 387 1.66 -18.18 -0.96
C ILE A 387 2.27 -17.26 0.09
N PRO A 388 3.52 -17.49 0.54
CA PRO A 388 4.19 -16.63 1.49
C PRO A 388 4.42 -15.21 0.95
N GLN A 389 4.30 -14.20 1.82
CA GLN A 389 4.46 -12.79 1.45
C GLN A 389 5.45 -12.07 2.37
N ILE A 390 6.49 -11.49 1.79
CA ILE A 390 7.53 -10.72 2.49
C ILE A 390 7.42 -9.25 2.10
N TYR A 391 7.57 -8.34 3.06
CA TYR A 391 7.52 -6.90 2.84
C TYR A 391 8.84 -6.24 3.25
N VAL A 392 9.37 -5.38 2.38
CA VAL A 392 10.62 -4.66 2.57
C VAL A 392 10.37 -3.18 2.35
N SER A 393 10.48 -2.37 3.40
CA SER A 393 10.27 -0.91 3.30
C SER A 393 10.80 -0.20 4.54
N ARG A 394 10.86 1.13 4.53
CA ARG A 394 11.27 1.89 5.72
C ARG A 394 10.27 1.79 6.87
N GLN A 395 8.99 1.64 6.53
CA GLN A 395 7.88 1.63 7.48
C GLN A 395 6.90 0.51 7.14
N ALA A 396 6.35 -0.12 8.17
CA ALA A 396 5.30 -1.12 8.03
C ALA A 396 4.01 -0.51 7.48
N VAL A 397 3.21 -1.36 6.83
CA VAL A 397 1.84 -1.04 6.43
C VAL A 397 0.84 -1.79 7.32
N ASN A 398 -0.36 -1.24 7.46
CA ASN A 398 -1.41 -1.81 8.34
C ASN A 398 -2.62 -2.35 7.57
N HIS A 399 -2.75 -1.99 6.29
CA HIS A 399 -3.85 -2.42 5.43
C HIS A 399 -3.62 -3.82 4.83
N ILE A 400 -2.38 -4.34 4.86
CA ILE A 400 -2.01 -5.65 4.33
C ILE A 400 -1.28 -6.47 5.40
N ASN A 401 -1.63 -7.75 5.53
CA ASN A 401 -1.04 -8.68 6.49
C ASN A 401 0.07 -9.52 5.84
N PHE A 402 1.29 -9.01 5.85
CA PHE A 402 2.48 -9.74 5.40
C PHE A 402 2.91 -10.81 6.39
N ASP A 403 3.59 -11.84 5.89
CA ASP A 403 4.14 -12.89 6.74
C ASP A 403 5.42 -12.43 7.44
N ILE A 404 6.25 -11.63 6.78
CA ILE A 404 7.51 -11.12 7.34
C ILE A 404 7.69 -9.66 6.90
N ASP A 405 7.83 -8.75 7.86
CA ASP A 405 8.18 -7.34 7.64
C ASP A 405 9.69 -7.16 7.89
N LEU A 406 10.42 -6.70 6.88
CA LEU A 406 11.84 -6.37 6.93
C LEU A 406 11.98 -4.85 6.76
N LEU A 407 12.11 -4.15 7.88
CA LEU A 407 12.02 -2.70 7.93
C LEU A 407 13.39 -2.03 7.91
N GLY A 408 13.59 -1.08 7.00
CA GLY A 408 14.84 -0.33 6.87
C GLY A 408 14.99 0.27 5.47
N ASP A 409 16.14 0.88 5.20
CA ASP A 409 16.48 1.27 3.84
C ASP A 409 16.55 0.02 2.96
N CYS A 410 15.84 0.02 1.82
CA CYS A 410 15.69 -1.17 0.97
C CYS A 410 17.06 -1.75 0.57
N ASP A 411 18.02 -0.90 0.23
CA ASP A 411 19.39 -1.30 -0.14
C ASP A 411 20.14 -2.00 1.00
N VAL A 412 19.93 -1.58 2.26
CA VAL A 412 20.52 -2.19 3.45
C VAL A 412 19.88 -3.55 3.74
N VAL A 413 18.55 -3.65 3.59
CA VAL A 413 17.84 -4.91 3.78
C VAL A 413 18.27 -5.93 2.72
N VAL A 414 18.30 -5.56 1.43
CA VAL A 414 18.65 -6.50 0.37
C VAL A 414 20.11 -6.92 0.39
N SER A 415 21.03 -6.04 0.82
CA SER A 415 22.44 -6.40 0.97
C SER A 415 22.65 -7.42 2.09
N GLU A 416 21.95 -7.27 3.22
CA GLU A 416 21.98 -8.24 4.32
C GLU A 416 21.32 -9.56 3.92
N LEU A 417 20.19 -9.53 3.19
CA LEU A 417 19.59 -10.74 2.62
C LEU A 417 20.56 -11.46 1.69
N CYS A 418 21.24 -10.75 0.78
CA CYS A 418 22.25 -11.34 -0.10
C CYS A 418 23.40 -11.97 0.69
N ARG A 419 23.87 -11.30 1.76
CA ARG A 419 24.91 -11.85 2.63
C ARG A 419 24.47 -13.17 3.28
N ARG A 420 23.25 -13.25 3.81
CA ARG A 420 22.68 -14.48 4.41
C ARG A 420 22.44 -15.59 3.38
N LEU A 421 21.99 -15.23 2.17
CA LEU A 421 21.83 -16.14 1.03
C LEU A 421 23.16 -16.62 0.43
N ARG A 422 24.30 -16.05 0.87
CA ARG A 422 25.63 -16.27 0.28
C ARG A 422 25.67 -15.89 -1.20
N TRP A 423 24.95 -14.85 -1.58
CA TRP A 423 24.93 -14.31 -2.93
C TRP A 423 25.96 -13.19 -3.04
N PRO A 424 26.94 -13.28 -3.96
CA PRO A 424 27.99 -12.27 -4.09
C PRO A 424 27.42 -11.00 -4.74
N MET A 425 26.87 -10.11 -3.93
CA MET A 425 26.45 -8.78 -4.38
C MET A 425 27.66 -7.85 -4.41
N VAL A 426 28.05 -7.40 -5.60
CA VAL A 426 29.07 -6.38 -5.81
C VAL A 426 28.39 -5.16 -6.42
N HIS A 427 28.40 -4.05 -5.68
CA HIS A 427 27.81 -2.78 -6.10
C HIS A 427 28.57 -1.62 -5.46
N ASP A 428 28.77 -0.52 -6.20
CA ASP A 428 29.48 0.69 -5.72
C ASP A 428 28.82 1.37 -4.52
N MET A 429 27.51 1.21 -4.34
CA MET A 429 26.71 1.76 -3.25
C MET A 429 26.71 0.86 -1.99
N VAL A 430 27.26 -0.35 -2.06
CA VAL A 430 27.35 -1.28 -0.92
C VAL A 430 28.78 -1.29 -0.37
N PRO A 431 29.03 -0.79 0.86
CA PRO A 431 30.36 -0.83 1.45
C PRO A 431 30.87 -2.26 1.62
N LYS A 432 32.16 -2.52 1.29
CA LYS A 432 32.76 -3.86 1.42
C LYS A 432 32.68 -4.46 2.83
N ASN A 433 32.73 -3.61 3.85
CA ASN A 433 32.67 -3.99 5.26
C ASN A 433 31.36 -3.55 5.92
N GLN A 434 30.27 -3.44 5.14
CA GLN A 434 28.96 -3.08 5.67
C GLN A 434 28.56 -4.05 6.79
N LYS A 435 28.17 -3.49 7.92
CA LYS A 435 27.61 -4.23 9.06
C LYS A 435 26.18 -3.80 9.26
N VAL A 436 25.26 -4.75 9.20
CA VAL A 436 23.84 -4.50 9.41
C VAL A 436 23.43 -5.12 10.73
N GLU A 437 22.90 -4.30 11.61
CA GLU A 437 22.27 -4.74 12.84
C GLU A 437 20.82 -5.08 12.54
N VAL A 438 20.39 -6.27 12.96
CA VAL A 438 19.04 -6.77 12.74
C VAL A 438 18.43 -7.06 14.11
N ARG A 439 17.33 -6.39 14.42
CA ARG A 439 16.58 -6.59 15.67
C ARG A 439 15.11 -6.82 15.39
N THR A 440 14.46 -7.68 16.16
CA THR A 440 13.00 -7.82 16.12
C THR A 440 12.37 -6.63 16.84
N GLU A 441 11.35 -6.02 16.23
CA GLU A 441 10.63 -4.90 16.85
C GLU A 441 9.88 -5.40 18.10
N PRO A 442 10.03 -4.74 19.26
CA PRO A 442 9.26 -5.09 20.46
C PRO A 442 7.76 -5.10 20.16
N GLY A 443 7.03 -6.13 20.60
CA GLY A 443 5.62 -6.27 20.22
C GLY A 443 5.34 -7.31 19.13
N TYR A 444 6.34 -7.58 18.29
CA TYR A 444 6.14 -8.31 17.04
C TYR A 444 7.04 -9.54 16.95
N LYS A 445 6.51 -10.63 16.38
CA LYS A 445 7.32 -11.83 16.06
C LYS A 445 7.88 -11.80 14.65
N SER A 446 7.20 -11.08 13.76
CA SER A 446 7.45 -11.11 12.32
C SER A 446 7.99 -9.81 11.73
N ARG A 447 8.34 -8.84 12.59
CA ARG A 447 8.80 -7.52 12.17
C ARG A 447 10.22 -7.29 12.64
N HIS A 448 11.13 -7.07 11.70
CA HIS A 448 12.56 -6.97 11.95
C HIS A 448 13.09 -5.67 11.38
N VAL A 449 13.79 -4.89 12.18
CA VAL A 449 14.41 -3.62 11.80
C VAL A 449 15.87 -3.84 11.45
N PHE A 450 16.28 -3.33 10.30
CA PHE A 450 17.62 -3.39 9.72
C PHE A 450 18.24 -1.99 9.77
N GLU A 451 19.35 -1.86 10.46
CA GLU A 451 20.09 -0.61 10.55
C GLU A 451 21.55 -0.82 10.18
N GLU A 452 22.07 0.05 9.31
CA GLU A 452 23.48 0.06 8.99
C GLU A 452 24.27 0.66 10.16
N GLN A 453 25.22 -0.10 10.70
CA GLN A 453 26.13 0.41 11.72
C GLN A 453 27.09 1.40 11.08
N LYS A 454 26.90 2.68 11.39
CA LYS A 454 27.86 3.72 11.02
C LYS A 454 29.16 3.44 11.77
N THR A 455 30.19 2.97 11.06
CA THR A 455 31.57 3.04 11.57
C THR A 455 31.87 4.50 11.89
N LYS A 456 32.01 4.82 13.18
CA LYS A 456 32.61 6.10 13.60
C LYS A 456 33.95 6.20 12.87
N LYS A 457 34.05 7.16 11.94
CA LYS A 457 35.32 7.53 11.33
C LYS A 457 36.21 8.20 12.37
#